data_AF-A0A0A2C3T3-F1
#
_entry.id   AF-A0A0A2C3T3-F1
#
_cell.length_a   1.000
_cell.length_b   1.000
_cell.length_c   1.000
_cell.angle_alpha   90.00
_cell.angle_beta   90.00
_cell.angle_gamma   90.00
#
_symmetry.space_group_name_H-M   'P 1'
#
loop_
_entity.id
_entity.type
_entity.pdbx_description
1 polymer ?
#
loop_
_entity_poly.entity_id
_entity_poly.type
_entity_poly.pdbx_seq_one_letter_code
_entity_poly.pdbx_strand_id
1 'polypeptide(L)'
;MQHESWLVKKDRVWAMRFFQDKHSDEDGTTYMRVHYASCRLGFLHGITSHVELHESEKLTYEKARDLWMSSVETEWEVSEKPLWKTL
;
A
#
# COMPACT_ATOMS: atom_id res chain seq x y z
N MET A 1 10.47 3.26 4.33
CA MET A 1 9.28 3.72 3.59
C MET A 1 9.28 5.22 3.55
N GLN A 2 8.81 5.83 2.46
CA GLN A 2 8.45 7.25 2.46
C GLN A 2 7.10 7.44 3.19
N HIS A 3 6.65 8.69 3.39
CA HIS A 3 5.32 9.00 3.97
C HIS A 3 4.16 8.25 3.31
N GLU A 4 4.34 7.92 2.03
CA GLU A 4 3.46 7.09 1.23
C GLU A 4 4.30 6.19 0.31
N SER A 5 3.93 4.93 0.15
CA SER A 5 4.69 3.95 -0.63
C SER A 5 3.77 2.88 -1.21
N TRP A 6 4.19 2.27 -2.33
CA TRP A 6 3.34 1.41 -3.14
C TRP A 6 4.04 0.10 -3.47
N LEU A 7 3.32 -1.00 -3.28
CA LEU A 7 3.67 -2.31 -3.83
C LEU A 7 2.65 -2.71 -4.87
N VAL A 8 3.10 -3.36 -5.93
CA VAL A 8 2.25 -3.97 -6.96
C VAL A 8 2.70 -5.41 -7.17
N LYS A 9 1.76 -6.35 -7.30
CA LYS A 9 2.13 -7.72 -7.68
C LYS A 9 2.75 -7.73 -9.07
N LYS A 10 3.59 -8.73 -9.36
CA LYS A 10 4.24 -8.92 -10.68
C LYS A 10 3.25 -9.05 -11.83
N ASP A 11 2.07 -9.62 -11.59
CA ASP A 11 0.96 -9.68 -12.54
C ASP A 11 0.24 -8.34 -12.74
N ARG A 12 0.56 -7.35 -11.90
CA ARG A 12 -0.01 -6.01 -11.84
C ARG A 12 -1.52 -5.98 -11.64
N VAL A 13 -2.11 -7.04 -11.10
CA VAL A 13 -3.56 -7.10 -10.80
C VAL A 13 -3.84 -6.49 -9.43
N TRP A 14 -2.94 -6.73 -8.48
CA TRP A 14 -3.07 -6.32 -7.08
C TRP A 14 -2.02 -5.28 -6.69
N ALA A 15 -2.40 -4.40 -5.78
CA ALA A 15 -1.54 -3.40 -5.18
C ALA A 15 -1.80 -3.23 -3.69
N MET A 16 -0.74 -2.87 -2.98
CA MET A 16 -0.79 -2.38 -1.62
C MET A 16 -0.29 -0.94 -1.58
N ARG A 17 -1.02 -0.08 -0.88
CA ARG A 17 -0.61 1.30 -0.61
C ARG A 17 -0.40 1.46 0.88
N PHE A 18 0.80 1.87 1.25
CA PHE A 18 1.23 2.12 2.61
C PHE A 18 1.32 3.62 2.82
N PHE A 19 0.65 4.18 3.81
CA PHE A 19 0.75 5.60 4.14
C PHE A 19 0.57 5.84 5.63
N GLN A 20 1.17 6.91 6.15
CA GLN A 20 1.07 7.25 7.56
C GLN A 20 -0.38 7.56 7.96
N ASP A 21 -0.84 6.98 9.07
CA ASP A 21 -2.15 7.31 9.65
C ASP A 21 -2.08 8.70 10.32
N LYS A 22 -3.20 9.44 10.34
CA LYS A 22 -3.18 10.89 10.57
C LYS A 22 -2.69 11.32 11.96
N HIS A 23 -2.73 10.44 12.97
CA HIS A 23 -2.30 10.77 14.33
C HIS A 23 -1.61 9.58 15.00
N SER A 24 -0.50 9.87 15.70
CA SER A 24 0.11 8.96 16.66
C SER A 24 -0.76 8.89 17.92
N ASP A 25 -0.77 7.74 18.59
CA ASP A 25 -1.46 7.60 19.87
C ASP A 25 -0.70 8.34 21.00
N GLU A 26 -1.34 8.51 22.16
CA GLU A 26 -0.81 9.29 23.30
C GLU A 26 0.53 8.73 23.83
N ASP A 27 0.80 7.45 23.61
CA ASP A 27 2.03 6.74 23.96
C ASP A 27 3.17 6.95 22.94
N GLY A 28 2.92 7.71 21.87
CA GLY A 28 3.87 7.93 20.77
C GLY A 28 3.87 6.82 19.72
N THR A 29 2.99 5.82 19.82
CA THR A 29 2.88 4.75 18.82
C THR A 29 2.45 5.34 17.49
N THR A 30 3.25 5.08 16.45
CA THR A 30 2.96 5.50 15.07
C THR A 30 2.30 4.38 14.29
N TYR A 31 1.25 4.75 13.55
CA TYR A 31 0.49 3.80 12.74
C TYR A 31 0.64 4.10 11.25
N MET A 32 0.58 3.02 10.49
CA MET A 32 0.53 2.99 9.04
C MET A 32 -0.80 2.41 8.62
N ARG A 33 -1.43 3.02 7.62
CA ARG A 33 -2.59 2.47 6.95
C ARG A 33 -2.14 1.73 5.70
N VAL A 34 -2.60 0.50 5.55
CA VAL A 34 -2.32 -0.35 4.40
C VAL A 34 -3.63 -0.58 3.65
N HIS A 35 -3.69 -0.10 2.42
CA HIS A 35 -4.82 -0.32 1.53
C HIS A 35 -4.49 -1.46 0.58
N TYR A 36 -5.35 -2.46 0.51
CA TYR A 36 -5.29 -3.54 -0.46
C TYR A 36 -6.29 -3.27 -1.56
N ALA A 37 -5.79 -3.19 -2.79
CA ALA A 37 -6.60 -2.83 -3.93
C ALA A 37 -6.28 -3.68 -5.15
N SER A 38 -7.24 -3.80 -6.06
CA SER A 38 -7.03 -4.41 -7.37
C SER A 38 -7.55 -3.50 -8.48
N CYS A 39 -7.15 -3.77 -9.73
CA CYS A 39 -7.76 -3.12 -10.88
C CYS A 39 -8.87 -3.99 -11.45
N ARG A 40 -10.08 -3.45 -11.61
CA ARG A 40 -11.21 -4.14 -12.26
C ARG A 40 -10.88 -4.59 -13.69
N LEU A 41 -10.01 -3.85 -14.39
CA LEU A 41 -9.56 -4.18 -15.75
C LEU A 41 -8.34 -5.12 -15.76
N GLY A 42 -7.90 -5.61 -14.60
CA GLY A 42 -6.83 -6.60 -14.48
C GLY A 42 -5.42 -6.05 -14.69
N PHE A 43 -5.22 -4.72 -14.67
CA PHE A 43 -3.89 -4.14 -14.85
C PHE A 43 -3.69 -2.77 -14.18
N LEU A 44 -2.66 -2.65 -13.34
CA LEU A 44 -2.27 -1.45 -12.61
C LEU A 44 -0.97 -0.88 -13.18
N HIS A 45 -1.01 0.29 -13.81
CA HIS A 45 0.20 0.96 -14.30
C HIS A 45 0.11 2.48 -14.17
N GLY A 46 0.85 3.03 -13.21
CA GLY A 46 0.67 4.42 -12.80
C GLY A 46 -0.75 4.67 -12.32
N ILE A 47 -1.21 5.93 -12.38
CA ILE A 47 -2.54 6.32 -11.93
C ILE A 47 -3.62 5.62 -12.75
N THR A 48 -4.28 4.64 -12.14
CA THR A 48 -5.33 3.82 -12.75
C THR A 48 -6.71 4.23 -12.20
N SER A 49 -7.71 4.40 -13.09
CA SER A 49 -9.05 4.90 -12.73
C SER A 49 -10.01 3.83 -12.19
N HIS A 50 -9.72 2.55 -12.40
CA HIS A 50 -10.60 1.42 -12.07
C HIS A 50 -10.08 0.61 -10.89
N VAL A 51 -9.49 1.30 -9.91
CA VAL A 51 -8.99 0.67 -8.69
C VAL A 51 -10.14 0.44 -7.72
N GLU A 52 -10.26 -0.80 -7.26
CA GLU A 52 -11.21 -1.23 -6.25
C GLU A 52 -10.45 -1.47 -4.95
N LEU A 53 -10.82 -0.73 -3.91
CA LEU A 53 -10.29 -0.92 -2.56
C LEU A 53 -11.05 -2.08 -1.90
N HIS A 54 -10.33 -3.14 -1.54
CA HIS A 54 -10.91 -4.31 -0.87
C HIS A 54 -10.79 -4.19 0.64
N GLU A 55 -9.65 -3.72 1.13
CA GLU A 55 -9.36 -3.67 2.55
C GLU A 55 -8.50 -2.46 2.92
N SER A 56 -8.68 -1.96 4.15
CA SER A 56 -7.94 -0.86 4.74
C SER A 56 -7.58 -1.23 6.18
N GLU A 57 -6.35 -1.66 6.39
CA GLU A 57 -5.85 -2.06 7.70
C GLU A 57 -5.08 -0.92 8.37
N LYS A 58 -5.24 -0.78 9.69
CA LYS A 58 -4.37 0.05 10.53
C LYS A 58 -3.37 -0.86 11.22
N LEU A 59 -2.10 -0.71 10.90
CA LEU A 59 -0.98 -1.47 11.47
C LEU A 59 -0.03 -0.54 12.22
N THR A 60 0.67 -1.03 13.22
CA THR A 60 1.83 -0.31 13.76
C THR A 60 2.88 -0.16 12.67
N TYR A 61 3.72 0.88 12.76
CA TYR A 61 4.81 1.07 11.79
C TYR A 61 5.68 -0.19 11.62
N GLU A 62 6.01 -0.87 12.72
CA GLU A 62 6.81 -2.11 12.71
C GLU A 62 6.12 -3.22 11.91
N LYS A 63 4.84 -3.49 12.17
CA LYS A 63 4.07 -4.51 11.44
C LYS A 63 3.95 -4.19 9.96
N ALA A 64 3.70 -2.93 9.62
CA ALA A 64 3.62 -2.50 8.23
C ALA A 64 4.97 -2.64 7.50
N ARG A 65 6.08 -2.32 8.18
CA ARG A 65 7.44 -2.52 7.66
C ARG A 65 7.73 -4.00 7.40
N ASP A 66 7.40 -4.86 8.35
CA ASP A 66 7.66 -6.30 8.23
C ASP A 66 6.80 -6.93 7.12
N LEU A 67 5.54 -6.50 6.98
CA LEU A 67 4.68 -6.85 5.85
C LEU A 67 5.29 -6.41 4.51
N TRP A 68 5.80 -5.18 4.42
CA TRP A 68 6.44 -4.68 3.20
C TRP A 68 7.67 -5.49 2.82
N MET A 69 8.58 -5.74 3.77
CA MET A 69 9.81 -6.48 3.51
C MET A 69 9.50 -7.89 3.01
N SER A 70 8.62 -8.61 3.71
CA SER A 70 8.20 -9.96 3.31
C SER A 70 7.47 -9.98 1.96
N SER A 71 6.70 -8.94 1.63
CA SER A 71 6.03 -8.83 0.34
C SER A 71 7.02 -8.62 -0.81
N VAL A 72 8.02 -7.74 -0.63
CA VAL A 72 9.07 -7.48 -1.63
C VAL A 72 9.94 -8.72 -1.88
N GLU A 73 10.15 -9.56 -0.87
CA GLU A 73 10.88 -10.83 -1.01
C GLU A 73 10.11 -11.91 -1.81
N THR A 74 8.85 -11.66 -2.16
CA THR A 74 7.98 -12.63 -2.85
C THR A 74 7.53 -12.15 -4.25
N GLU A 75 6.23 -12.03 -4.47
CA GLU A 75 5.61 -11.70 -5.78
C GLU A 75 5.33 -10.21 -5.97
N TRP A 76 5.77 -9.35 -5.04
CA TRP A 76 5.49 -7.92 -5.07
C TRP A 76 6.72 -7.11 -5.49
N GLU A 77 6.46 -6.01 -6.18
CA GLU A 77 7.46 -5.06 -6.66
C GLU A 77 7.14 -3.67 -6.12
N VAL A 78 8.20 -2.90 -5.83
CA VAL A 78 8.06 -1.50 -5.44
C VAL A 78 7.64 -0.68 -6.64
N SER A 79 6.54 0.06 -6.51
CA SER A 79 6.15 1.03 -7.53
C SER A 79 6.68 2.42 -7.17
N GLU A 80 7.52 2.97 -8.05
CA GLU A 80 8.04 4.33 -7.91
C GLU A 80 6.97 5.41 -8.17
N LYS A 81 5.84 5.02 -8.79
CA LYS A 81 4.75 5.92 -9.14
C LYS A 81 3.48 5.54 -8.39
N PRO A 82 2.65 6.51 -7.99
CA PRO A 82 1.32 6.23 -7.44
C PRO A 82 0.48 5.39 -8.41
N LEU A 83 -0.28 4.43 -7.87
CA LEU A 83 -1.11 3.52 -8.66
C LEU A 83 -2.57 3.99 -8.80
N TRP A 84 -3.01 4.93 -7.95
CA TRP A 84 -4.28 5.64 -8.10
C TRP A 84 -4.18 7.03 -7.48
N LYS A 85 -5.17 7.88 -7.79
CA LYS A 85 -5.26 9.21 -7.20
C LYS A 85 -5.60 9.12 -5.72
N THR A 86 -4.88 9.89 -4.92
CA THR A 86 -5.12 10.05 -3.50
C THR A 86 -5.97 11.31 -3.32
N LEU A 87 -7.09 11.17 -2.60
CA LEU A 87 -7.94 12.31 -2.22
C LEU A 87 -7.42 12.92 -0.91
#